data_AF-A0A3Q4HHJ2-F1
#
_entry.id   AF-A0A3Q4HHJ2-F1
#
_cell.length_a   1.000
_cell.length_b   1.000
_cell.length_c   1.000
_cell.angle_alpha   90.00
_cell.angle_beta   90.00
_cell.angle_gamma   90.00
#
_symmetry.space_group_name_H-M   'P 1'
#
loop_
_entity.id
_entity.type
_entity.pdbx_description
1 polymer ?
#
loop_
_entity_poly.entity_id
_entity_poly.type
_entity_poly.pdbx_seq_one_letter_code
_entity_poly.pdbx_strand_id
1 'polypeptide(L)'
;MINGFFKLLLYLLTRKLHCTRNYIHMNLFVSFILRAAAILSKEIIMHIMYSNLPKDDPGWNTYSMIMCRLSKVCMEYFVACNYFWLLVEAIFLHTLLFTAVLTKRCLLKKYMLLGWGTPALFVTPWTVVKILYENTECWSIINRGFWWIIKGPITLSVIFFIFIKILMLLLSKLKADQVKFTDYRYRYLRFYCFSV
;
A
#
# COMPACT_ATOMS: atom_id res chain seq x y z
N MET A 1 -18.06 9.75 -12.74
CA MET A 1 -17.45 9.10 -11.56
C MET A 1 -16.14 9.75 -11.11
N ILE A 2 -15.18 10.05 -11.99
CA ILE A 2 -13.86 10.63 -11.64
C ILE A 2 -13.96 12.02 -10.97
N ASN A 3 -14.89 12.87 -11.41
CA ASN A 3 -15.09 14.21 -10.86
C ASN A 3 -15.69 14.25 -9.43
N GLY A 4 -16.38 13.18 -9.02
CA GLY A 4 -16.94 13.05 -7.67
C GLY A 4 -15.88 12.71 -6.63
N PHE A 5 -14.93 11.86 -7.00
CA PHE A 5 -13.79 11.52 -6.15
C PHE A 5 -12.86 12.73 -5.97
N PHE A 6 -12.62 13.50 -7.03
CA PHE A 6 -11.79 14.70 -6.96
C PHE A 6 -12.43 15.82 -6.13
N LYS A 7 -13.75 16.03 -6.23
CA LYS A 7 -14.48 17.02 -5.40
C LYS A 7 -14.56 16.61 -3.93
N LEU A 8 -14.75 15.33 -3.62
CA LEU A 8 -14.71 14.82 -2.24
C LEU A 8 -13.29 14.93 -1.66
N LEU A 9 -12.27 14.64 -2.47
CA LEU A 9 -10.85 14.80 -2.11
C LEU A 9 -10.52 16.26 -1.84
N LEU A 10 -10.94 17.20 -2.71
CA LEU A 10 -10.72 18.64 -2.55
C LEU A 10 -11.48 19.22 -1.33
N TYR A 11 -12.70 18.74 -1.06
CA TYR A 11 -13.51 19.13 0.09
C TYR A 11 -12.95 18.60 1.42
N LEU A 12 -12.38 17.38 1.43
CA LEU A 12 -11.64 16.83 2.57
C LEU A 12 -10.27 17.51 2.77
N LEU A 13 -9.65 18.02 1.71
CA LEU A 13 -8.36 18.73 1.73
C LEU A 13 -8.45 20.15 2.30
N THR A 14 -9.58 20.86 2.17
CA THR A 14 -9.59 22.33 2.30
C THR A 14 -9.91 22.92 3.67
N ARG A 15 -10.43 22.17 4.68
CA ARG A 15 -10.92 22.87 5.89
C ARG A 15 -10.29 22.62 7.26
N LYS A 16 -9.50 21.57 7.56
CA LYS A 16 -8.95 21.46 8.94
C LYS A 16 -7.82 20.48 9.30
N LEU A 17 -6.97 20.00 8.38
CA LEU A 17 -5.93 19.02 8.79
C LEU A 17 -4.58 19.17 8.08
N HIS A 18 -3.89 20.28 8.35
CA HIS A 18 -2.43 20.36 8.23
C HIS A 18 -1.77 19.62 9.41
N CYS A 19 -2.08 18.32 9.54
CA CYS A 19 -1.65 17.44 10.62
C CYS A 19 -1.34 16.09 9.99
N THR A 20 -0.12 15.56 10.20
CA THR A 20 0.39 14.16 10.10
C THR A 20 -0.35 13.16 9.16
N ARG A 21 -1.67 12.99 9.33
CA ARG A 21 -2.57 12.20 8.47
C ARG A 21 -2.53 12.59 6.99
N ASN A 22 -2.53 13.88 6.65
CA ASN A 22 -2.52 14.31 5.24
C ASN A 22 -1.25 13.83 4.51
N TYR A 23 -0.12 13.78 5.21
CA TYR A 23 1.15 13.34 4.63
C TYR A 23 1.15 11.85 4.27
N ILE A 24 0.56 10.99 5.11
CA ILE A 24 0.45 9.54 4.84
C ILE A 24 -0.44 9.28 3.62
N HIS A 25 -1.59 9.98 3.53
CA HIS A 25 -2.47 9.85 2.36
C HIS A 25 -1.78 10.32 1.07
N MET A 26 -1.03 11.43 1.10
CA MET A 26 -0.27 11.89 -0.07
C MET A 26 0.73 10.83 -0.54
N ASN A 27 1.48 10.21 0.37
CA ASN A 27 2.40 9.12 0.02
C ASN A 27 1.67 7.89 -0.54
N LEU A 28 0.50 7.56 0.00
CA LEU A 28 -0.35 6.48 -0.54
C LEU A 28 -0.79 6.80 -1.98
N PHE A 29 -1.26 8.01 -2.26
CA PHE A 29 -1.62 8.42 -3.63
C PHE A 29 -0.42 8.34 -4.58
N VAL A 30 0.75 8.81 -4.14
CA VAL A 30 1.99 8.68 -4.89
C VAL A 30 2.32 7.21 -5.18
N SER A 31 2.12 6.31 -4.22
CA SER A 31 2.32 4.87 -4.43
C SER A 31 1.38 4.28 -5.50
N PHE A 32 0.14 4.73 -5.58
CA PHE A 32 -0.81 4.29 -6.62
C PHE A 32 -0.38 4.78 -8.00
N ILE A 33 0.04 6.04 -8.11
CA ILE A 33 0.53 6.63 -9.36
C ILE A 33 1.78 5.88 -9.84
N LEU A 34 2.75 5.65 -8.94
CA LEU A 34 3.98 4.92 -9.27
C LEU A 34 3.70 3.47 -9.66
N ARG A 35 2.78 2.78 -8.98
CA ARG A 35 2.33 1.44 -9.37
C ARG A 35 1.76 1.42 -10.78
N ALA A 36 0.88 2.37 -11.11
CA ALA A 36 0.32 2.47 -12.46
C ALA A 36 1.40 2.74 -13.50
N ALA A 37 2.29 3.70 -13.25
CA ALA A 37 3.42 4.01 -14.13
C ALA A 37 4.37 2.82 -14.34
N ALA A 38 4.61 2.01 -13.31
CA ALA A 38 5.46 0.83 -13.38
C ALA A 38 4.84 -0.30 -14.21
N ILE A 39 3.53 -0.51 -14.08
CA ILE A 39 2.81 -1.48 -14.92
C ILE A 39 2.84 -1.03 -16.37
N LEU A 40 2.53 0.25 -16.63
CA LEU A 40 2.54 0.82 -17.98
C LEU A 40 3.93 0.73 -18.63
N SER A 41 4.99 1.12 -17.91
CA SER A 41 6.35 1.04 -18.42
C SER A 41 6.77 -0.40 -18.74
N LYS A 42 6.42 -1.38 -17.89
CA LYS A 42 6.65 -2.80 -18.21
C LYS A 42 5.92 -3.21 -19.49
N GLU A 43 4.63 -2.86 -19.65
CA GLU A 43 3.87 -3.20 -20.86
C GLU A 43 4.51 -2.58 -22.12
N ILE A 44 4.88 -1.30 -22.06
CA ILE A 44 5.52 -0.60 -23.18
C ILE A 44 6.86 -1.25 -23.55
N ILE A 45 7.72 -1.53 -22.57
CA ILE A 45 9.04 -2.12 -22.81
C ILE A 45 8.91 -3.54 -23.39
N MET A 46 7.97 -4.33 -22.86
CA MET A 46 7.69 -5.67 -23.37
C MET A 46 7.16 -5.63 -24.81
N HIS A 47 6.29 -4.66 -25.12
CA HIS A 47 5.77 -4.47 -26.47
C HIS A 47 6.89 -4.05 -27.45
N ILE A 48 7.76 -3.12 -27.07
CA ILE A 48 8.88 -2.66 -27.90
C ILE A 48 9.84 -3.81 -28.20
N MET A 49 10.21 -4.62 -27.20
CA MET A 49 11.11 -5.76 -27.41
C MET A 49 10.55 -6.83 -28.37
N TYR A 50 9.25 -7.11 -28.29
CA TYR A 50 8.64 -8.13 -29.14
C TYR A 50 8.39 -7.64 -30.58
N SER A 51 8.08 -6.33 -30.74
CA SER A 51 7.79 -5.72 -32.05
C SER A 51 9.04 -5.26 -32.80
N ASN A 52 10.07 -4.78 -32.11
CA ASN A 52 11.33 -4.33 -32.71
C ASN A 52 12.42 -5.36 -32.40
N LEU A 53 12.44 -6.45 -33.17
CA LEU A 53 13.52 -7.43 -33.14
C LEU A 53 14.55 -7.13 -34.26
N PRO A 54 15.42 -6.10 -34.16
CA PRO A 54 16.55 -5.99 -35.07
C PRO A 54 17.53 -7.11 -34.72
N LYS A 55 17.73 -8.03 -35.66
CA LYS A 55 18.58 -9.22 -35.48
C LYS A 55 20.09 -8.91 -35.57
N ASP A 56 20.48 -7.69 -35.93
CA ASP A 56 21.86 -7.40 -36.39
C ASP A 56 22.71 -6.48 -35.49
N ASP A 57 22.18 -5.95 -34.38
CA ASP A 57 22.98 -5.13 -33.45
C ASP A 57 23.17 -5.80 -32.07
N PRO A 58 24.38 -6.28 -31.72
CA PRO A 58 24.65 -6.94 -30.44
C PRO A 58 24.48 -6.01 -29.22
N GLY A 59 24.63 -4.69 -29.42
CA GLY A 59 24.39 -3.68 -28.38
C GLY A 59 22.91 -3.50 -28.02
N TRP A 60 22.03 -3.60 -29.02
CA TRP A 60 20.58 -3.40 -28.84
C TRP A 60 19.94 -4.49 -27.99
N ASN A 61 20.40 -5.73 -28.15
CA ASN A 61 19.95 -6.88 -27.37
C ASN A 61 20.32 -6.74 -25.89
N THR A 62 21.55 -6.32 -25.60
CA THR A 62 22.04 -6.15 -24.23
C THR A 62 21.30 -5.05 -23.48
N TYR A 63 21.12 -3.88 -24.11
CA TYR A 63 20.40 -2.75 -23.50
C TYR A 63 18.92 -3.08 -23.25
N SER A 64 18.23 -3.65 -24.24
CA SER A 64 16.81 -4.00 -24.14
C SER A 64 16.55 -5.05 -23.06
N MET A 65 17.43 -6.04 -22.92
CA MET A 65 17.35 -7.06 -21.87
C MET A 65 17.50 -6.46 -20.47
N ILE A 66 18.46 -5.54 -20.28
CA ILE A 66 18.64 -4.83 -19.00
C ILE A 66 17.41 -3.99 -18.67
N MET A 67 16.89 -3.23 -19.65
CA MET A 67 15.70 -2.40 -19.45
C MET A 67 14.46 -3.23 -19.11
N CYS A 68 14.29 -4.39 -19.73
CA CYS A 68 13.17 -5.25 -19.39
C CYS A 68 13.27 -5.82 -17.97
N ARG A 69 14.46 -6.27 -17.55
CA ARG A 69 14.70 -6.75 -16.18
C ARG A 69 14.46 -5.65 -15.15
N LEU A 70 14.96 -4.45 -15.42
CA LEU A 70 14.74 -3.29 -14.57
C LEU A 70 13.24 -2.96 -14.48
N SER A 71 12.51 -3.00 -15.59
CA SER A 71 11.06 -2.76 -15.61
C SER A 71 10.28 -3.78 -14.76
N LYS A 72 10.68 -5.06 -14.80
CA LYS A 72 10.09 -6.13 -13.97
C LYS A 72 10.33 -5.90 -12.49
N VAL A 73 11.57 -5.55 -12.10
CA VAL A 73 11.92 -5.23 -10.71
C VAL A 73 11.16 -4.01 -10.22
N CYS A 74 11.14 -2.93 -11.02
CA CYS A 74 10.41 -1.72 -10.71
C CYS A 74 8.92 -2.00 -10.50
N MET A 75 8.28 -2.78 -11.37
CA MET A 75 6.89 -3.17 -11.21
C MET A 75 6.65 -3.87 -9.87
N GLU A 76 7.41 -4.92 -9.55
CA GLU A 76 7.21 -5.66 -8.29
C GLU A 76 7.50 -4.77 -7.07
N TYR A 77 8.50 -3.89 -7.13
CA TYR A 77 8.77 -2.91 -6.07
C TYR A 77 7.62 -1.95 -5.84
N PHE A 78 7.07 -1.32 -6.88
CA PHE A 78 5.99 -0.35 -6.72
C PHE A 78 4.65 -1.02 -6.34
N VAL A 79 4.42 -2.24 -6.80
CA VAL A 79 3.29 -3.06 -6.33
C VAL A 79 3.42 -3.35 -4.84
N ALA A 80 4.59 -3.81 -4.38
CA ALA A 80 4.84 -4.04 -2.96
C ALA A 80 4.70 -2.75 -2.14
N CYS A 81 5.33 -1.64 -2.56
CA CYS A 81 5.19 -0.33 -1.92
C CYS A 81 3.73 0.06 -1.72
N ASN A 82 2.89 -0.13 -2.74
CA ASN A 82 1.47 0.18 -2.65
C ASN A 82 0.75 -0.64 -1.56
N TYR A 83 1.02 -1.94 -1.45
CA TYR A 83 0.47 -2.77 -0.38
C TYR A 83 0.98 -2.37 1.01
N PHE A 84 2.27 -2.09 1.16
CA PHE A 84 2.84 -1.63 2.43
C PHE A 84 2.31 -0.25 2.84
N TRP A 85 2.10 0.66 1.89
CA TRP A 85 1.49 1.97 2.17
C TRP A 85 0.03 1.87 2.60
N LEU A 86 -0.75 0.95 2.03
CA LEU A 86 -2.10 0.61 2.51
C LEU A 86 -2.05 0.07 3.94
N LEU A 87 -1.07 -0.80 4.24
CA LEU A 87 -0.88 -1.32 5.58
C LEU A 87 -0.53 -0.23 6.60
N VAL A 88 0.41 0.66 6.24
CA VAL A 88 0.81 1.80 7.07
C VAL A 88 -0.38 2.72 7.37
N GLU A 89 -1.23 2.99 6.38
CA GLU A 89 -2.45 3.78 6.57
C GLU A 89 -3.42 3.10 7.57
N ALA A 90 -3.61 1.77 7.46
CA ALA A 90 -4.46 1.02 8.38
C ALA A 90 -3.92 1.03 9.83
N ILE A 91 -2.63 0.79 10.01
CA ILE A 91 -1.97 0.83 11.34
C ILE A 91 -2.04 2.23 11.92
N PHE A 92 -1.81 3.27 11.10
CA PHE A 92 -1.90 4.66 11.52
C PHE A 92 -3.31 5.00 12.02
N LEU A 93 -4.36 4.60 11.30
CA LEU A 93 -5.74 4.81 11.71
C LEU A 93 -6.08 4.07 13.01
N HIS A 94 -5.62 2.83 13.16
CA HIS A 94 -5.81 2.05 14.38
C HIS A 94 -5.12 2.68 15.58
N THR A 95 -3.87 3.10 15.42
CA THR A 95 -3.08 3.77 16.46
C THR A 95 -3.76 5.08 16.91
N LEU A 96 -4.33 5.84 15.96
CA LEU A 96 -5.04 7.09 16.26
C LEU A 96 -6.32 6.87 17.08
N LEU A 97 -7.04 5.77 16.87
CA LEU A 97 -8.25 5.45 17.64
C LEU A 97 -7.95 4.95 19.06
N PHE A 98 -6.90 4.14 19.21
CA PHE A 98 -6.58 3.49 20.48
C PHE A 98 -5.67 4.32 21.38
N THR A 99 -4.74 5.08 20.78
CA THR A 99 -3.71 5.80 21.55
C THR A 99 -3.84 7.30 21.30
N ALA A 100 -4.38 8.03 22.27
CA ALA A 100 -4.64 9.47 22.16
C ALA A 100 -3.37 10.35 22.25
N VAL A 101 -2.20 9.78 22.59
CA VAL A 101 -1.00 10.55 22.91
C VAL A 101 0.26 9.83 22.40
N LEU A 102 0.70 10.11 21.18
CA LEU A 102 2.01 9.65 20.72
C LEU A 102 2.76 10.73 19.94
N THR A 103 4.05 10.87 20.24
CA THR A 103 4.98 11.86 19.70
C THR A 103 5.05 11.79 18.17
N LYS A 104 4.29 12.69 17.52
CA LYS A 104 3.94 12.65 16.09
C LYS A 104 5.14 12.60 15.13
N ARG A 105 6.28 13.19 15.48
CA ARG A 105 7.43 13.37 14.57
C ARG A 105 8.32 12.14 14.41
N CYS A 106 8.62 11.42 15.50
CA CYS A 106 9.51 10.24 15.45
C CYS A 106 8.79 9.05 14.80
N LEU A 107 7.49 8.91 15.06
CA LEU A 107 6.66 7.85 14.46
C LEU A 107 6.49 8.03 12.96
N LEU A 108 6.32 9.27 12.48
CA LEU A 108 6.25 9.55 11.05
C LEU A 108 7.48 9.03 10.30
N LYS A 109 8.68 9.25 10.85
CA LYS A 109 9.92 8.72 10.26
C LYS A 109 9.92 7.19 10.21
N LYS A 110 9.44 6.53 11.27
CA LYS A 110 9.30 5.07 11.29
C LYS A 110 8.29 4.57 10.23
N TYR A 111 7.14 5.23 10.10
CA TYR A 111 6.14 4.89 9.08
C TYR A 111 6.66 5.09 7.65
N MET A 112 7.45 6.14 7.40
CA MET A 112 8.12 6.35 6.10
C MET A 112 9.11 5.23 5.79
N LEU A 113 9.92 4.83 6.78
CA LEU A 113 10.87 3.72 6.64
C LEU A 113 10.14 2.40 6.39
N LEU A 114 9.00 2.17 7.06
CA LEU A 114 8.19 0.98 6.86
C LEU A 114 7.55 0.94 5.46
N GLY A 115 6.98 2.06 4.98
CA GLY A 115 6.28 2.12 3.71
C GLY A 115 7.19 1.97 2.49
N TRP A 116 8.37 2.62 2.49
CA TRP A 116 9.31 2.60 1.36
C TRP A 116 10.48 1.62 1.56
N GLY A 117 11.00 1.49 2.78
CA GLY A 117 12.17 0.68 3.08
C GLY A 117 11.88 -0.82 3.14
N THR A 118 10.75 -1.23 3.71
CA THR A 118 10.37 -2.65 3.81
C THR A 118 10.22 -3.32 2.43
N PRO A 119 9.50 -2.72 1.45
CA PRO A 119 9.47 -3.25 0.09
C PRO A 119 10.87 -3.39 -0.51
N ALA A 120 11.75 -2.40 -0.31
CA ALA A 120 13.12 -2.46 -0.82
C ALA A 120 13.89 -3.64 -0.21
N LEU A 121 13.74 -3.86 1.10
CA LEU A 121 14.40 -4.95 1.83
C LEU A 121 14.01 -6.34 1.33
N PHE A 122 12.79 -6.53 0.84
CA PHE A 122 12.33 -7.82 0.29
C PHE A 122 12.60 -7.99 -1.21
N VAL A 123 12.55 -6.89 -1.96
CA VAL A 123 12.77 -6.92 -3.41
C VAL A 123 14.26 -7.04 -3.74
N THR A 124 15.17 -6.45 -2.96
CA THR A 124 16.61 -6.52 -3.25
C THR A 124 17.17 -7.94 -3.17
N PRO A 125 16.90 -8.78 -2.15
CA PRO A 125 17.43 -10.15 -2.11
C PRO A 125 16.81 -11.01 -3.22
N TRP A 126 15.51 -10.84 -3.51
CA TRP A 126 14.85 -11.51 -4.62
C TRP A 126 15.51 -11.17 -5.97
N THR A 127 15.82 -9.89 -6.19
CA THR A 127 16.51 -9.41 -7.40
C THR A 127 17.90 -10.04 -7.51
N VAL A 128 18.67 -10.06 -6.41
CA VAL A 128 20.00 -10.67 -6.37
C VAL A 128 19.93 -12.16 -6.70
N VAL A 129 19.00 -12.90 -6.10
CA VAL A 129 18.81 -14.33 -6.39
C VAL A 129 18.43 -14.56 -7.85
N LYS A 130 17.57 -13.72 -8.44
CA LYS A 130 17.21 -13.82 -9.87
C LYS A 130 18.40 -13.51 -10.79
N ILE A 131 19.27 -12.57 -10.43
CA ILE A 131 20.52 -12.29 -11.18
C ILE A 131 21.47 -13.49 -11.12
N LEU A 132 21.61 -14.13 -9.95
CA LEU A 132 22.60 -15.19 -9.75
C LEU A 132 22.18 -16.55 -10.34
N TYR A 133 20.89 -16.91 -10.23
CA TYR A 133 20.42 -18.26 -10.57
C TYR A 133 19.63 -18.34 -11.89
N GLU A 134 18.98 -17.25 -12.32
CA GLU A 134 18.10 -17.24 -13.50
C GLU A 134 18.35 -16.00 -14.36
N ASN A 135 19.60 -15.80 -14.81
CA ASN A 135 20.00 -14.66 -15.64
C ASN A 135 19.64 -14.79 -17.13
N THR A 136 18.63 -15.58 -17.46
CA THR A 136 18.17 -15.84 -18.83
C THR A 136 16.88 -15.07 -19.11
N GLU A 137 16.84 -14.46 -20.30
CA GLU A 137 15.72 -13.65 -20.79
C GLU A 137 15.33 -12.48 -19.86
N CYS A 138 14.10 -11.98 -20.00
CA CYS A 138 13.51 -10.96 -19.14
C CYS A 138 12.79 -11.56 -17.92
N TRP A 139 13.46 -12.47 -17.18
CA TRP A 139 12.96 -13.09 -15.94
C TRP A 139 11.49 -13.54 -16.03
N SER A 140 11.10 -14.04 -17.21
CA SER A 140 9.75 -14.51 -17.50
C SER A 140 9.52 -15.90 -16.92
N ILE A 141 10.61 -16.65 -16.67
CA ILE A 141 10.58 -17.98 -16.08
C ILE A 141 10.20 -17.85 -14.59
N ILE A 142 9.02 -18.37 -14.26
CA ILE A 142 8.46 -18.36 -12.91
C ILE A 142 8.81 -19.69 -12.24
N ASN A 143 9.89 -19.68 -11.47
CA ASN A 143 10.19 -20.78 -10.57
C ASN A 143 9.38 -20.62 -9.29
N ARG A 144 8.56 -21.62 -8.94
CA ARG A 144 7.60 -21.55 -7.83
C ARG A 144 8.26 -21.22 -6.49
N GLY A 145 9.49 -21.68 -6.25
CA GLY A 145 10.25 -21.38 -5.03
C GLY A 145 10.63 -19.90 -4.93
N PHE A 146 11.33 -19.37 -5.95
CA PHE A 146 11.77 -17.97 -5.95
C PHE A 146 10.61 -16.97 -6.05
N TRP A 147 9.50 -17.37 -6.65
CA TRP A 147 8.28 -16.56 -6.71
C TRP A 147 7.62 -16.36 -5.33
N TRP A 148 7.67 -17.38 -4.47
CA TRP A 148 7.10 -17.28 -3.12
C TRP A 148 7.90 -16.38 -2.17
N ILE A 149 9.21 -16.21 -2.42
CA ILE A 149 10.07 -15.32 -1.64
C ILE A 149 9.55 -13.87 -1.68
N ILE A 150 9.07 -13.41 -2.83
CA ILE A 150 8.52 -12.06 -2.99
C ILE A 150 7.01 -12.00 -2.72
N LYS A 151 6.24 -13.02 -3.15
CA LYS A 151 4.78 -13.00 -2.96
C LYS A 151 4.35 -13.29 -1.53
N GLY A 152 5.11 -14.09 -0.77
CA GLY A 152 4.80 -14.43 0.63
C GLY A 152 4.69 -13.20 1.54
N PRO A 153 5.71 -12.30 1.59
CA PRO A 153 5.62 -11.06 2.35
C PRO A 153 4.45 -10.17 1.91
N ILE A 154 4.15 -10.11 0.61
CA ILE A 154 3.03 -9.34 0.07
C ILE A 154 1.68 -9.93 0.53
N THR A 155 1.45 -11.23 0.38
CA THR A 155 0.21 -11.88 0.83
C THR A 155 0.02 -11.79 2.33
N LEU A 156 1.09 -11.98 3.12
CA LEU A 156 1.05 -11.79 4.57
C LEU A 156 0.65 -10.36 4.95
N SER A 157 1.20 -9.36 4.27
CA SER A 157 0.84 -7.95 4.50
C SER A 157 -0.63 -7.65 4.21
N VAL A 158 -1.21 -8.28 3.17
CA VAL A 158 -2.62 -8.12 2.79
C VAL A 158 -3.54 -8.78 3.82
N ILE A 159 -3.22 -10.00 4.27
CA ILE A 159 -4.01 -10.71 5.29
C ILE A 159 -4.04 -9.89 6.58
N PHE A 160 -2.87 -9.38 7.01
CA PHE A 160 -2.78 -8.53 8.20
C PHE A 160 -3.55 -7.22 8.02
N PHE A 161 -3.47 -6.58 6.85
CA PHE A 161 -4.27 -5.39 6.54
C PHE A 161 -5.78 -5.64 6.64
N ILE A 162 -6.29 -6.72 6.04
CA ILE A 162 -7.70 -7.10 6.11
C ILE A 162 -8.13 -7.33 7.56
N PHE A 163 -7.30 -8.06 8.32
CA PHE A 163 -7.56 -8.32 9.73
C PHE A 163 -7.71 -7.02 10.55
N ILE A 164 -6.79 -6.06 10.39
CA ILE A 164 -6.86 -4.77 11.06
C ILE A 164 -8.12 -3.98 10.63
N LYS A 165 -8.50 -4.01 9.35
CA LYS A 165 -9.72 -3.35 8.87
C LYS A 165 -10.99 -3.94 9.49
N ILE A 166 -11.09 -5.26 9.59
CA ILE A 166 -12.22 -5.94 10.24
C ILE A 166 -12.27 -5.58 11.72
N LEU A 167 -11.14 -5.63 12.42
CA LEU A 167 -11.05 -5.28 13.84
C LEU A 167 -11.53 -3.84 14.09
N MET A 168 -11.10 -2.89 13.24
CA MET A 168 -11.52 -1.49 13.31
C MET A 168 -13.03 -1.30 13.09
N LEU A 169 -13.61 -2.03 12.12
CA LEU A 169 -15.04 -2.00 11.85
C LEU A 169 -15.84 -2.53 13.06
N LEU A 170 -15.40 -3.66 13.63
CA LEU A 170 -16.02 -4.27 14.79
C LEU A 170 -15.96 -3.34 16.00
N LEU A 171 -14.80 -2.74 16.28
CA LEU A 171 -14.63 -1.79 17.39
C LEU A 171 -15.49 -0.54 17.22
N SER A 172 -15.63 -0.04 15.98
CA SER A 172 -16.50 1.10 15.68
C SER A 172 -17.97 0.78 15.95
N LYS A 173 -18.41 -0.45 15.62
CA LYS A 173 -19.75 -0.95 15.92
C LYS A 173 -19.97 -1.13 17.42
N LEU A 174 -19.03 -1.77 18.12
CA LEU A 174 -19.09 -1.95 19.58
C LEU A 174 -19.18 -0.61 20.31
N LYS A 175 -18.39 0.40 19.91
CA LYS A 175 -18.45 1.73 20.53
C LYS A 175 -19.79 2.44 20.26
N ALA A 176 -20.37 2.26 19.08
CA ALA A 176 -21.69 2.81 18.76
C ALA A 176 -22.80 2.14 19.58
N ASP A 177 -22.73 0.82 19.79
CA ASP A 177 -23.70 0.09 20.61
C ASP A 177 -23.57 0.42 22.10
N GLN A 178 -22.36 0.61 22.63
CA GLN A 178 -22.13 1.10 23.99
C GLN A 178 -22.74 2.50 24.21
N VAL A 179 -22.59 3.41 23.24
CA VAL A 179 -23.19 4.75 23.29
C VAL A 179 -24.72 4.65 23.26
N LYS A 180 -25.30 3.83 22.37
CA LYS A 180 -26.75 3.60 22.33
C LYS A 180 -27.29 3.04 23.65
N PHE A 181 -26.64 2.02 24.21
CA PHE A 181 -27.06 1.41 25.47
C PHE A 181 -27.03 2.41 26.64
N THR A 182 -25.99 3.24 26.67
CA THR A 182 -25.86 4.32 27.66
C THR A 182 -26.99 5.35 27.52
N ASP A 183 -27.32 5.77 26.30
CA ASP A 183 -28.40 6.72 26.01
C ASP A 183 -29.79 6.18 26.40
N TYR A 184 -30.07 4.89 26.10
CA TYR A 184 -31.31 4.23 26.56
C TYR A 184 -31.44 4.23 28.07
N ARG A 185 -30.34 3.95 28.81
CA ARG A 185 -30.35 3.95 30.28
C ARG A 185 -30.63 5.35 30.84
N TYR A 186 -30.02 6.39 30.29
CA TYR A 186 -30.31 7.78 30.69
C TYR A 186 -31.77 8.17 30.41
N ARG A 187 -32.34 7.72 29.28
CA ARG A 187 -33.74 8.00 28.93
C ARG A 187 -34.72 7.28 29.86
N TYR A 188 -34.44 6.03 30.23
CA TYR A 188 -35.25 5.26 31.19
C TYR A 188 -35.22 5.90 32.58
N LEU A 189 -34.05 6.31 33.06
CA LEU A 189 -33.90 7.01 34.34
C LEU A 189 -34.63 8.35 34.36
N ARG A 190 -34.65 9.08 33.23
CA ARG A 190 -35.42 10.32 33.10
C ARG A 190 -36.93 10.09 33.20
N PHE A 191 -37.46 9.01 32.62
CA PHE A 191 -38.90 8.69 32.74
C PHE A 191 -39.27 8.27 34.15
N TYR A 192 -38.45 7.45 34.82
CA TYR A 192 -38.70 7.05 36.21
C TYR A 192 -38.69 8.23 37.18
N CYS A 193 -37.82 9.23 36.97
CA CYS A 193 -37.77 10.41 37.83
C CYS A 193 -38.93 11.40 37.61
N PHE A 194 -39.75 11.23 36.57
CA PHE A 194 -40.92 12.07 36.27
C PHE A 194 -42.25 11.41 36.68
N SER A 195 -42.21 10.12 37.05
CA SER A 195 -43.38 9.34 37.52
C SER A 195 -43.45 9.18 39.04
N VAL A 196 -42.55 9.83 39.78
CA VAL A 196 -42.58 9.97 41.25
C VAL A 196 -42.81 11.44 41.58
#